data_AF-A0A2S4V3N2-F1
#
_entry.id   AF-A0A2S4V3N2-F1
#
_cell.length_a   1.000
_cell.length_b   1.000
_cell.length_c   1.000
_cell.angle_alpha   90.00
_cell.angle_beta   90.00
_cell.angle_gamma   90.00
#
_symmetry.space_group_name_H-M   'P 1'
#
loop_
_entity.id
_entity.type
_entity.pdbx_description
1 polymer ?
#
loop_
_entity_poly.entity_id
_entity_poly.type
_entity_poly.pdbx_seq_one_letter_code
_entity_poly.pdbx_strand_id
1 'polypeptide(L)'
;MFRRGAVQTDLDRMDALAITPLCLRVAFSLDNLLGYVPLWADDPSYIREVAREVAAGMPKCRCSNCAPVEAETLLECLTITNQDNFDMVMRDELAPPSKYNLKHKYPSRARSG
;
A
#
# COMPACT_ATOMS: atom_id res chain seq x y z
N MET A 1 -11.90 11.44 -14.31
CA MET A 1 -11.73 10.02 -14.70
C MET A 1 -10.52 9.92 -15.61
N PHE A 2 -9.54 9.10 -15.26
CA PHE A 2 -8.31 8.92 -16.04
C PHE A 2 -8.59 8.33 -17.42
N ARG A 3 -7.86 8.80 -18.44
CA ARG A 3 -7.93 8.31 -19.82
C ARG A 3 -6.55 7.83 -20.25
N ARG A 4 -6.49 6.70 -20.96
CA ARG A 4 -5.23 6.17 -21.50
C ARG A 4 -4.59 7.19 -22.45
N GLY A 5 -3.29 7.40 -22.31
CA GLY A 5 -2.51 8.32 -23.13
C GLY A 5 -2.72 9.81 -22.85
N ALA A 6 -3.58 10.18 -21.90
CA ALA A 6 -3.70 11.56 -21.44
C ALA A 6 -2.48 11.94 -20.58
N VAL A 7 -1.99 13.17 -20.75
CA VAL A 7 -0.96 13.75 -19.89
C VAL A 7 -1.53 13.90 -18.48
N GLN A 8 -0.75 13.52 -17.47
CA GLN A 8 -1.10 13.76 -16.07
C GLN A 8 -0.48 15.09 -15.61
N THR A 9 -1.31 16.00 -15.10
CA THR A 9 -0.84 17.15 -14.32
C THR A 9 -0.35 16.71 -12.94
N ASP A 10 0.25 17.61 -12.15
CA ASP A 10 0.65 17.28 -10.78
C ASP A 10 -0.53 16.85 -9.89
N LEU A 11 -1.72 17.43 -10.10
CA LEU A 11 -2.95 17.00 -9.41
C LEU A 11 -3.38 15.60 -9.87
N ASP A 12 -3.34 15.34 -11.18
CA ASP A 12 -3.67 14.01 -11.72
C ASP A 12 -2.71 12.94 -11.20
N ARG A 13 -1.42 13.26 -11.02
CA ARG A 13 -0.41 12.33 -10.47
C ARG A 13 -0.72 11.98 -9.01
N MET A 14 -1.13 12.96 -8.20
CA MET A 14 -1.55 12.74 -6.81
C MET A 14 -2.78 11.84 -6.74
N ASP A 15 -3.80 12.11 -7.57
CA ASP A 15 -5.00 11.29 -7.64
C ASP A 15 -4.69 9.87 -8.17
N ALA A 16 -3.81 9.76 -9.17
CA ALA A 16 -3.41 8.48 -9.76
C ALA A 16 -2.65 7.62 -8.75
N LEU A 17 -1.77 8.22 -7.93
CA LEU A 17 -1.05 7.53 -6.88
C LEU A 17 -1.99 6.99 -5.79
N ALA A 18 -3.07 7.72 -5.48
CA ALA A 18 -4.06 7.29 -4.51
C ALA A 18 -4.88 6.07 -4.98
N ILE A 19 -5.04 5.87 -6.28
CA ILE A 19 -5.91 4.82 -6.84
C ILE A 19 -5.19 3.73 -7.63
N THR A 20 -3.89 3.86 -7.88
CA THR A 20 -3.16 2.88 -8.70
C THR A 20 -3.22 1.50 -8.03
N PRO A 21 -3.61 0.43 -8.75
CA PRO A 21 -3.59 -0.92 -8.21
C PRO A 21 -2.20 -1.58 -8.34
N LEU A 22 -1.23 -0.87 -8.91
CA LEU A 22 0.06 -1.44 -9.31
C LEU A 22 1.12 -1.32 -8.20
N CYS A 23 2.25 -2.00 -8.37
CA CYS A 23 3.35 -1.94 -7.42
C CYS A 23 3.79 -0.49 -7.18
N LEU A 24 3.68 0.01 -5.94
CA LEU A 24 4.02 1.41 -5.61
C LEU A 24 5.49 1.72 -5.87
N ARG A 25 6.41 0.78 -5.63
CA ARG A 25 7.84 0.97 -5.94
C ARG A 25 8.07 1.28 -7.41
N VAL A 26 7.42 0.51 -8.28
CA VAL A 26 7.49 0.70 -9.74
C VAL A 26 6.76 1.97 -10.15
N ALA A 27 5.59 2.25 -9.55
CA ALA A 27 4.83 3.46 -9.82
C ALA A 27 5.63 4.73 -9.51
N PHE A 28 6.32 4.79 -8.36
CA PHE A 28 7.22 5.89 -8.04
C PHE A 28 8.43 5.98 -8.99
N SER A 29 8.99 4.84 -9.42
CA SER A 29 10.09 4.83 -10.40
C SER A 29 9.65 5.48 -11.72
N LEU A 30 8.49 5.08 -12.26
CA LEU A 30 7.96 5.68 -13.47
C LEU A 30 7.55 7.14 -13.29
N ASP A 31 6.97 7.49 -12.16
CA ASP A 31 6.59 8.87 -11.87
C ASP A 31 7.81 9.80 -11.87
N ASN A 32 8.91 9.37 -11.24
CA ASN A 32 10.16 10.11 -11.20
C ASN A 32 10.89 10.17 -12.55
N LEU A 33 10.84 9.11 -13.35
CA LEU A 33 11.59 9.01 -14.61
C LEU A 33 10.82 9.56 -15.82
N LEU A 34 9.50 9.37 -15.86
CA LEU A 34 8.63 9.63 -17.01
C LEU A 34 7.54 10.66 -16.72
N GLY A 35 7.34 11.06 -15.47
CA GLY A 35 6.39 12.11 -15.09
C GLY A 35 4.92 11.68 -15.08
N TYR A 36 4.63 10.40 -14.84
CA TYR A 36 3.26 9.91 -14.66
C TYR A 36 3.19 8.66 -13.78
N VAL A 37 2.05 8.47 -13.11
CA VAL A 37 1.77 7.26 -12.33
C VAL A 37 1.02 6.23 -13.20
N PRO A 38 1.50 4.99 -13.33
CA PRO A 38 0.83 3.98 -14.13
C PRO A 38 -0.46 3.50 -13.45
N LEU A 39 -1.54 3.33 -14.22
CA LEU A 39 -2.85 2.87 -13.72
C LEU A 39 -3.29 1.52 -14.31
N TRP A 40 -2.58 1.01 -15.31
CA TRP A 40 -2.91 -0.22 -16.02
C TRP A 40 -1.73 -1.18 -16.05
N ALA A 41 -1.99 -2.46 -15.77
CA ALA A 41 -0.94 -3.49 -15.69
C ALA A 41 -0.30 -3.81 -17.05
N ASP A 42 -0.97 -3.46 -18.15
CA ASP A 42 -0.48 -3.61 -19.52
C ASP A 42 0.34 -2.40 -20.01
N ASP A 43 0.62 -1.42 -19.15
CA ASP A 43 1.50 -0.30 -19.49
C ASP A 43 2.91 -0.83 -19.84
N PRO A 44 3.40 -0.59 -21.07
CA PRO A 44 4.71 -1.09 -21.49
C PRO A 44 5.87 -0.61 -20.61
N SER A 45 5.78 0.61 -20.06
CA SER A 45 6.81 1.15 -19.18
C SER A 45 6.80 0.47 -17.82
N TYR A 46 5.60 0.15 -17.30
CA TYR A 46 5.44 -0.63 -16.07
C TYR A 46 6.04 -2.03 -16.23
N ILE A 47 5.70 -2.72 -17.32
CA ILE A 47 6.23 -4.06 -17.62
C ILE A 47 7.76 -4.04 -17.72
N ARG A 48 8.32 -3.05 -18.43
CA ARG A 48 9.78 -2.92 -18.57
C ARG A 48 10.46 -2.65 -17.22
N GLU A 49 9.88 -1.81 -16.38
CA GLU A 49 10.48 -1.50 -15.07
C GLU A 49 10.40 -2.70 -14.12
N VAL A 50 9.27 -3.42 -14.10
CA VAL A 50 9.17 -4.71 -13.38
C VAL A 50 10.24 -5.69 -13.84
N ALA A 51 10.42 -5.86 -15.16
CA ALA A 51 11.44 -6.74 -15.72
C ALA A 51 12.87 -6.31 -15.34
N ARG A 52 13.14 -5.00 -15.33
CA ARG A 52 14.43 -4.44 -14.89
C ARG A 52 14.69 -4.74 -13.42
N GLU A 53 13.73 -4.52 -12.53
CA GLU A 53 13.87 -4.80 -11.09
C GLU A 53 14.19 -6.29 -10.84
N VAL A 54 13.53 -7.20 -11.58
CA VAL A 54 13.79 -8.64 -11.53
C VAL A 54 15.21 -8.95 -12.02
N ALA A 55 15.61 -8.41 -13.17
CA ALA A 55 16.95 -8.62 -13.74
C ALA A 55 18.07 -8.07 -12.85
N ALA A 56 17.79 -7.00 -12.10
CA ALA A 56 18.69 -6.41 -11.12
C ALA A 56 18.75 -7.18 -9.79
N GLY A 57 17.98 -8.26 -9.63
CA GLY A 57 17.94 -9.06 -8.40
C GLY A 57 17.34 -8.33 -7.20
N MET A 58 16.48 -7.33 -7.45
CA MET A 58 15.83 -6.59 -6.36
C MET A 58 14.87 -7.51 -5.59
N PRO A 59 14.75 -7.35 -4.27
CA PRO A 59 13.81 -8.14 -3.49
C PRO A 59 12.37 -7.89 -3.95
N LYS A 60 11.50 -8.89 -3.78
CA LYS A 60 10.07 -8.76 -4.05
C LYS A 60 9.51 -7.58 -3.26
N CYS A 61 8.76 -6.71 -3.94
CA CYS A 61 8.14 -5.57 -3.27
C CYS A 61 7.05 -6.03 -2.29
N ARG A 62 6.99 -5.39 -1.12
CA ARG A 62 6.00 -5.63 -0.06
C ARG A 62 5.15 -4.39 0.23
N CYS A 63 4.97 -3.51 -0.76
CA CYS A 63 4.06 -2.37 -0.63
C CYS A 63 2.60 -2.84 -0.47
N SER A 64 1.70 -1.95 -0.05
CA SER A 64 0.28 -2.27 0.17
C SER A 64 -0.43 -2.87 -1.04
N ASN A 65 0.03 -2.59 -2.26
CA ASN A 65 -0.54 -3.18 -3.47
C ASN A 65 0.05 -4.58 -3.79
N CYS A 66 1.26 -4.88 -3.35
CA CYS A 66 1.93 -6.18 -3.59
C CYS A 66 1.73 -7.20 -2.46
N ALA A 67 1.48 -6.71 -1.25
CA ALA A 67 1.31 -7.49 -0.02
C ALA A 67 0.19 -6.87 0.85
N PRO A 68 -1.07 -6.87 0.37
CA PRO A 68 -2.17 -6.15 1.01
C PRO A 68 -2.51 -6.67 2.41
N VAL A 69 -2.41 -7.99 2.63
CA VAL A 69 -2.73 -8.63 3.92
C VAL A 69 -1.68 -8.26 4.97
N GLU A 70 -0.42 -8.31 4.58
CA GLU A 70 0.72 -7.93 5.42
C GLU A 70 0.69 -6.43 5.72
N ALA A 71 0.32 -5.59 4.75
CA ALA A 71 0.14 -4.16 4.97
C ALA A 71 -1.01 -3.84 5.94
N GLU A 72 -2.13 -4.55 5.87
CA GLU A 72 -3.22 -4.42 6.84
C GLU A 72 -2.77 -4.85 8.24
N THR A 73 -2.05 -5.97 8.34
CA THR A 73 -1.48 -6.46 9.60
C THR A 73 -0.49 -5.45 10.19
N LEU A 74 0.38 -4.87 9.35
CA LEU A 74 1.31 -3.81 9.73
C LEU A 74 0.56 -2.63 10.35
N LEU A 75 -0.52 -2.15 9.72
CA LEU A 75 -1.33 -1.04 10.24
C LEU A 75 -1.91 -1.34 11.63
N GLU A 76 -2.37 -2.57 11.89
CA GLU A 76 -2.83 -2.98 13.23
C GLU A 76 -1.67 -2.97 14.24
N CYS A 77 -0.50 -3.48 13.84
CA CYS A 77 0.72 -3.55 14.64
C CYS A 77 1.34 -2.17 14.95
N LEU A 78 1.12 -1.14 14.12
CA LEU A 78 1.68 0.21 14.35
C LEU A 78 1.31 0.77 15.73
N THR A 79 0.15 0.40 16.26
CA THR A 79 -0.34 0.85 17.59
C THR A 79 0.48 0.33 18.77
N ILE A 80 1.22 -0.77 18.56
CA ILE A 80 2.07 -1.42 19.57
C ILE A 80 3.55 -1.46 19.16
N THR A 81 3.89 -0.82 18.05
CA THR A 81 5.27 -0.75 17.55
C THR A 81 6.07 0.28 18.35
N ASN A 82 7.29 -0.09 18.72
CA ASN A 82 8.27 0.75 19.39
C ASN A 82 9.69 0.44 18.88
N GLN A 83 10.71 1.07 19.45
CA GLN A 83 12.09 0.88 19.00
C GLN A 83 12.60 -0.55 19.19
N ASP A 84 12.14 -1.25 20.24
CA ASP A 84 12.61 -2.59 20.58
C ASP A 84 12.02 -3.68 19.66
N ASN A 85 10.83 -3.44 19.09
CA ASN A 85 10.13 -4.42 18.24
C ASN A 85 9.98 -4.00 16.76
N PHE A 86 10.57 -2.87 16.35
CA PHE A 86 10.49 -2.37 14.98
C PHE A 86 10.92 -3.41 13.94
N ASP A 87 12.05 -4.07 14.18
CA ASP A 87 12.57 -5.10 13.29
C ASP A 87 11.63 -6.29 13.14
N MET A 88 10.94 -6.68 14.21
CA MET A 88 9.95 -7.76 14.17
C MET A 88 8.76 -7.37 13.29
N VAL A 89 8.29 -6.13 13.40
CA VAL A 89 7.21 -5.59 12.57
C VAL A 89 7.60 -5.59 11.10
N MET A 90 8.84 -5.17 10.78
CA MET A 90 9.33 -5.17 9.40
C MET A 90 9.47 -6.58 8.80
N ARG A 91 9.63 -7.62 9.64
CA ARG A 91 9.72 -9.03 9.23
C ARG A 91 8.39 -9.79 9.30
N ASP A 92 7.27 -9.12 9.61
CA ASP A 92 5.96 -9.75 9.86
C ASP A 92 5.95 -10.74 11.04
N GLU A 93 6.85 -10.54 12.00
CA GLU A 93 6.99 -11.38 13.20
C GLU A 93 6.20 -10.83 14.40
N LEU A 94 5.71 -9.59 14.33
CA LEU A 94 4.84 -9.02 15.36
C LEU A 94 3.37 -9.35 15.08
N ALA A 95 2.73 -10.04 16.02
CA ALA A 95 1.30 -10.29 15.95
C ALA A 95 0.50 -9.03 16.32
N PRO A 96 -0.61 -8.73 15.63
CA PRO A 96 -1.46 -7.62 15.98
C PRO A 96 -2.04 -7.79 17.38
N PRO A 97 -2.31 -6.68 18.10
CA PRO A 97 -2.89 -6.76 19.43
C PRO A 97 -4.24 -7.48 19.36
N SER A 98 -4.55 -8.28 20.38
CA SER A 98 -5.85 -8.97 20.45
C SER A 98 -6.98 -7.95 20.29
N LYS A 99 -7.90 -8.17 19.35
CA LYS A 99 -9.11 -7.34 19.18
C LYS A 99 -9.96 -7.47 20.46
N TYR A 100 -9.77 -6.58 21.41
CA TYR A 100 -10.59 -6.54 22.62
C TYR A 100 -12.03 -6.21 22.21
N ASN A 101 -12.95 -7.11 22.54
CA ASN A 101 -14.37 -6.90 22.27
C ASN A 101 -14.91 -5.83 23.21
N LEU A 102 -14.86 -4.56 22.80
CA LEU A 102 -15.32 -3.42 23.59
C LEU A 102 -16.85 -3.39 23.77
N LYS A 103 -17.61 -4.32 23.18
CA LYS A 103 -19.07 -4.43 23.35
C LYS A 103 -19.49 -4.49 24.82
N HIS A 104 -18.68 -5.07 25.69
CA HIS A 104 -18.96 -5.10 27.14
C HIS A 104 -18.74 -3.77 27.85
N LYS A 105 -17.99 -2.82 27.27
CA LYS A 105 -17.74 -1.49 27.84
C LYS A 105 -18.79 -0.44 27.44
N TYR A 106 -19.57 -0.70 26.38
CA TYR A 106 -20.64 0.19 25.98
C TYR A 106 -21.98 -0.32 26.53
N PRO A 107 -22.71 0.47 27.33
CA PRO A 107 -24.05 0.09 27.74
C PRO A 107 -24.93 -0.09 26.51
N SER A 108 -25.69 -1.19 26.47
CA SER A 108 -26.69 -1.45 25.43
C SER A 108 -27.67 -0.27 25.39
N ARG A 109 -27.84 0.36 24.21
CA ARG A 109 -28.82 1.43 23.99
C ARG A 109 -30.16 0.98 24.56
N ALA A 110 -30.67 1.71 25.56
CA ALA A 110 -32.01 1.50 26.06
C ALA A 110 -32.98 1.74 24.89
N ARG A 111 -33.84 0.77 24.59
CA ARG A 111 -34.96 0.96 23.67
C ARG A 111 -35.89 2.00 24.30
N SER A 112 -35.84 3.23 23.81
CA SER A 112 -36.89 4.22 24.04
C SER A 112 -38.15 3.69 23.36
N GLY A 113 -39.14 3.29 24.17
CA GLY A 113 -40.49 2.95 23.71
C GLY A 113 -41.29 4.17 23.28
#